data_AF-A0A7R9E470-F1
#
_entry.id   AF-A0A7R9E470-F1
#
_cell.length_a   1.000
_cell.length_b   1.000
_cell.length_c   1.000
_cell.angle_alpha   90.00
_cell.angle_beta   90.00
_cell.angle_gamma   90.00
#
_symmetry.space_group_name_H-M   'P 1'
#
loop_
_entity.id
_entity.type
_entity.pdbx_description
1 polymer ?
#
loop_
_entity_poly.entity_id
_entity_poly.type
_entity_poly.pdbx_seq_one_letter_code
_entity_poly.pdbx_strand_id
1 'polypeptide(L)'
;MSLFRYSDESIRVIVSTANLVESDWENRTQGLWVSPACPKLPADSDTSAGDSPTEFKSDLLRYLTSYKLPQLQEWVTAVRETDFSTIRVCFIASVPSTHRGPEFEKWGHRRLASLLKKHVTAPVDSSWNILAQCSSIGSLGPEPEAWMCGELRSSMAQRAGASIALQSLPQFKVIYPSFRNVASSIDGLLGGGCLPYSMKTHTKQAWFTKYLQ
;
A
#
# COMPACT_ATOMS: atom_id res chain seq x y z
N MET A 1 7.72 7.57 -4.37
CA MET A 1 7.88 8.13 -3.01
C MET A 1 9.01 9.13 -3.06
N SER A 2 8.86 10.26 -2.38
CA SER A 2 9.87 11.31 -2.29
C SER A 2 10.17 11.64 -0.83
N LEU A 3 11.43 11.89 -0.53
CA LEU A 3 11.89 12.43 0.76
C LEU A 3 12.44 13.83 0.50
N PHE A 4 11.92 14.82 1.20
CA PHE A 4 12.40 16.20 1.14
C PHE A 4 13.04 16.53 2.47
N ARG A 5 14.32 16.92 2.46
CA ARG A 5 15.02 17.48 3.62
C ARG A 5 15.10 19.00 3.43
N TYR A 6 14.59 19.75 4.39
CA TYR A 6 14.60 21.22 4.35
C TYR A 6 15.85 21.79 5.03
N SER A 7 16.05 23.10 4.90
CA SER A 7 17.20 23.81 5.47
C SER A 7 17.23 23.81 7.00
N ASP A 8 16.07 23.66 7.64
CA ASP A 8 15.92 23.47 9.10
C ASP A 8 16.10 22.01 9.53
N GLU A 9 16.57 21.16 8.61
CA GLU A 9 16.77 19.72 8.75
C GLU A 9 15.50 18.90 8.98
N SER A 10 14.32 19.51 8.91
CA SER A 10 13.06 18.76 8.92
C SER A 10 12.93 17.90 7.65
N ILE A 11 12.23 16.77 7.77
CA ILE A 11 11.94 15.89 6.64
C ILE A 11 10.44 15.84 6.36
N ARG A 12 10.08 15.85 5.08
CA ARG A 12 8.75 15.50 4.60
C ARG A 12 8.80 14.27 3.71
N VAL A 13 7.87 13.36 3.96
CA VAL A 13 7.66 12.14 3.17
C VAL A 13 6.44 12.35 2.29
N ILE A 14 6.59 12.08 1.00
CA ILE A 14 5.49 12.10 0.05
C ILE A 14 5.36 10.71 -0.58
N VAL A 15 4.17 10.10 -0.45
CA VAL A 15 3.81 8.87 -1.14
C VAL A 15 2.75 9.23 -2.18
N SER A 16 3.09 9.02 -3.45
CA SER A 16 2.25 9.33 -4.60
C SER A 16 2.09 8.09 -5.48
N THR A 17 0.98 8.01 -6.20
CA THR A 17 0.75 7.01 -7.26
C THR A 17 1.24 7.46 -8.63
N ALA A 18 1.51 8.75 -8.82
CA ALA A 18 1.93 9.33 -10.09
C ALA A 18 3.42 9.09 -10.39
N ASN A 19 3.73 8.72 -11.63
CA ASN A 19 5.09 8.74 -12.15
C ASN A 19 5.57 10.19 -12.33
N LEU A 20 6.88 10.41 -12.43
CA LEU A 20 7.47 11.73 -12.70
C LEU A 20 7.50 12.05 -14.20
N VAL A 21 6.33 11.98 -14.84
CA VAL A 21 6.11 12.36 -16.25
C VAL A 21 4.83 13.19 -16.33
N GLU A 22 4.81 14.21 -17.20
CA GLU A 22 3.73 15.20 -17.31
C GLU A 22 2.33 14.57 -17.37
N SER A 23 2.13 13.57 -18.24
CA SER A 23 0.83 12.94 -18.47
C SER A 23 0.21 12.27 -17.24
N ASP A 24 0.99 11.93 -16.22
CA ASP A 24 0.46 11.38 -14.96
C ASP A 24 -0.07 12.47 -14.01
N TRP A 25 0.22 13.75 -14.25
CA TRP A 25 -0.18 14.92 -13.46
C TRP A 25 -1.24 15.81 -14.14
N GLU A 26 -1.69 15.43 -15.34
CA GLU A 26 -2.72 16.15 -16.10
C GLU A 26 -4.11 15.55 -15.86
N ASN A 27 -4.59 14.69 -16.76
CA ASN A 27 -5.97 14.23 -16.82
C ASN A 27 -6.21 12.92 -16.06
N ARG A 28 -5.37 12.60 -15.06
CA ARG A 28 -5.46 11.35 -14.29
C ARG A 28 -5.87 11.60 -12.85
N THR A 29 -6.72 10.72 -12.34
CA THR A 29 -6.97 10.66 -10.89
C THR A 29 -5.79 9.99 -10.20
N GLN A 30 -5.03 10.76 -9.44
CA GLN A 30 -3.87 10.28 -8.67
C GLN A 30 -4.12 10.43 -7.16
N GLY A 31 -3.49 9.56 -6.38
CA GLY A 31 -3.46 9.64 -4.93
C GLY A 31 -2.16 10.29 -4.45
N LEU A 32 -2.27 11.16 -3.45
CA LEU A 32 -1.14 11.81 -2.82
C LEU A 32 -1.33 11.83 -1.30
N TRP A 33 -0.38 11.26 -0.58
CA TRP A 33 -0.22 11.47 0.86
C TRP A 33 1.03 12.30 1.12
N VAL A 34 0.86 13.36 1.89
CA VAL A 34 1.91 14.31 2.26
C VAL A 34 2.01 14.33 3.77
N SER A 35 3.17 13.96 4.32
CA SER A 35 3.40 14.06 5.76
C SER A 35 3.47 15.54 6.21
N PRO A 36 3.30 15.83 7.51
CA PRO A 36 3.81 17.08 8.06
C PRO A 36 5.32 17.21 7.81
N ALA A 37 5.87 18.43 8.00
CA ALA A 37 7.30 18.59 8.14
C ALA A 37 7.70 18.03 9.52
N CYS A 38 8.39 16.89 9.53
CA CYS A 38 8.83 16.20 10.72
C CYS A 38 10.17 16.80 11.18
N PRO A 39 10.25 17.38 12.39
CA PRO A 39 11.44 18.10 12.83
C PRO A 39 12.61 17.14 13.13
N LYS A 40 13.83 17.69 13.16
CA LYS A 40 15.00 16.94 13.61
C LYS A 40 14.91 16.68 15.13
N LEU A 41 15.36 15.50 15.54
CA LEU A 41 15.50 15.12 16.94
C LEU A 41 16.68 15.84 17.59
N PRO A 42 16.65 16.08 18.92
CA PRO A 42 17.83 16.49 19.67
C PRO A 42 19.01 15.52 19.47
N ALA A 43 20.25 16.03 19.47
CA ALA A 43 21.45 15.25 19.14
C ALA A 43 21.65 14.00 20.03
N ASP A 44 21.27 14.08 21.30
CA ASP A 44 21.44 12.99 22.28
C ASP A 44 20.19 12.09 22.40
N SER A 45 19.30 12.11 21.40
CA SER A 45 18.10 11.28 21.40
C SER A 45 18.46 9.79 21.23
N ASP A 46 17.70 8.92 21.90
CA ASP A 46 17.81 7.48 21.66
C ASP A 46 17.49 7.15 20.19
N THR A 47 18.15 6.12 19.68
CA THR A 47 17.95 5.52 18.36
C THR A 47 16.50 5.14 18.07
N SER A 48 15.71 4.83 19.10
CA SER A 48 14.28 4.50 19.00
C SER A 48 13.35 5.73 19.09
N ALA A 49 13.88 6.90 19.44
CA ALA A 49 13.10 8.11 19.66
C ALA A 49 12.41 8.60 18.38
N GLY A 50 11.31 9.32 18.56
CA GLY A 50 10.58 9.95 17.47
C GLY A 50 9.87 8.99 16.52
N ASP A 51 9.61 7.74 16.93
CA ASP A 51 8.66 6.90 16.19
C ASP A 51 7.21 7.31 16.53
N SER A 52 6.33 7.10 15.56
CA SER A 52 4.89 7.30 15.69
C SER A 52 4.22 6.14 16.43
N PRO A 53 3.00 6.34 16.97
CA PRO A 53 2.16 5.25 17.48
C PRO A 53 1.84 4.14 16.45
N THR A 54 2.04 4.41 15.16
CA THR A 54 1.82 3.50 14.04
C THR A 54 3.10 2.84 13.51
N GLU A 55 4.23 3.00 14.21
CA GLU A 55 5.54 2.43 13.85
C GLU A 55 6.05 2.92 12.47
N PHE A 56 5.55 4.07 12.00
CA PHE A 56 5.86 4.61 10.68
C PHE A 56 7.37 4.80 10.46
N LYS A 57 8.10 5.34 11.44
CA LYS A 57 9.56 5.57 11.30
C LYS A 57 10.28 4.25 11.17
N SER A 58 9.97 3.29 12.03
CA SER A 58 10.54 1.95 11.99
C SER A 58 10.24 1.24 10.67
N ASP A 59 9.01 1.33 10.17
CA ASP A 59 8.61 0.71 8.90
C ASP A 59 9.27 1.38 7.69
N LEU A 60 9.40 2.71 7.68
CA LEU A 60 10.11 3.46 6.63
C LEU A 60 11.61 3.12 6.62
N LEU A 61 12.26 3.12 7.78
CA LEU A 61 13.67 2.72 7.90
C LEU A 61 13.89 1.29 7.42
N ARG A 62 12.99 0.37 7.77
CA ARG A 62 13.04 -1.02 7.30
C ARG A 62 12.93 -1.09 5.78
N TYR A 63 12.02 -0.33 5.18
CA TYR A 63 11.87 -0.26 3.73
C TYR A 63 13.13 0.27 3.04
N LEU A 64 13.68 1.41 3.49
CA LEU A 64 14.88 2.00 2.89
C LEU A 64 16.10 1.08 3.01
N THR A 65 16.30 0.46 4.18
CA THR A 65 17.44 -0.44 4.42
C THR A 65 17.35 -1.75 3.64
N SER A 66 16.15 -2.20 3.26
CA SER A 66 15.96 -3.43 2.48
C SER A 66 16.64 -3.40 1.11
N TYR A 67 16.85 -2.21 0.54
CA TYR A 67 17.49 -2.02 -0.76
C TYR A 67 18.99 -2.32 -0.72
N LYS A 68 19.62 -2.23 0.46
CA LYS A 68 21.08 -2.46 0.66
C LYS A 68 21.95 -1.60 -0.28
N LEU A 69 21.51 -0.38 -0.56
CA LEU A 69 22.22 0.57 -1.42
C LEU A 69 22.98 1.60 -0.57
N PRO A 70 24.30 1.80 -0.77
CA PRO A 70 25.07 2.83 -0.07
C PRO A 70 24.52 4.25 -0.24
N GLN A 71 23.95 4.55 -1.41
CA GLN A 71 23.37 5.86 -1.74
C GLN A 71 22.17 6.22 -0.86
N LEU A 72 21.53 5.22 -0.23
CA LEU A 72 20.43 5.46 0.69
C LEU A 72 20.88 5.68 2.14
N GLN A 73 22.18 5.51 2.46
CA GLN A 73 22.65 5.64 3.85
C GLN A 73 22.46 7.04 4.41
N GLU A 74 22.68 8.07 3.59
CA GLU A 74 22.41 9.46 4.01
C GLU A 74 20.93 9.65 4.38
N TRP A 75 20.02 9.11 3.56
CA TRP A 75 18.59 9.16 3.84
C TRP A 75 18.18 8.32 5.05
N VAL A 76 18.79 7.14 5.24
CA VAL A 76 18.55 6.31 6.42
C VAL A 76 18.99 7.03 7.69
N THR A 77 20.14 7.70 7.68
CA THR A 77 20.61 8.53 8.80
C THR A 77 19.68 9.70 9.05
N ALA A 78 19.32 10.45 8.00
CA ALA A 78 18.43 11.60 8.13
C ALA A 78 17.05 11.20 8.70
N VAL A 79 16.46 10.09 8.22
CA VAL A 79 15.20 9.55 8.77
C VAL A 79 15.38 9.08 10.22
N ARG A 80 16.52 8.48 10.58
CA ARG A 80 16.81 8.07 11.96
C ARG A 80 16.89 9.27 12.91
N GLU A 81 17.41 10.39 12.44
CA GLU A 81 17.54 11.65 13.20
C GLU A 81 16.27 12.52 13.17
N THR A 82 15.18 12.05 12.57
CA THR A 82 13.93 12.82 12.45
C THR A 82 12.86 12.32 13.42
N ASP A 83 12.06 13.25 13.96
CA ASP A 83 10.90 12.97 14.80
C ASP A 83 9.62 12.83 13.96
N PHE A 84 9.18 11.59 13.78
CA PHE A 84 7.93 11.22 13.10
C PHE A 84 6.77 10.97 14.08
N SER A 85 6.91 11.30 15.37
CA SER A 85 5.92 11.01 16.42
C SER A 85 4.52 11.55 16.14
N THR A 86 4.39 12.57 15.29
CA THR A 86 3.12 13.18 14.89
C THR A 86 2.39 12.41 13.79
N ILE A 87 3.03 11.46 13.11
CA ILE A 87 2.39 10.67 12.07
C ILE A 87 1.31 9.75 12.67
N ARG A 88 0.21 9.60 11.93
CA ARG A 88 -0.98 8.82 12.33
C ARG A 88 -1.39 7.75 11.31
N VAL A 89 -0.64 7.58 10.22
CA VAL A 89 -0.87 6.55 9.21
C VAL A 89 0.12 5.40 9.39
N CYS A 90 -0.29 4.19 9.02
CA CYS A 90 0.61 3.04 8.98
C CYS A 90 1.29 2.95 7.62
N PHE A 91 2.58 2.60 7.60
CA PHE A 91 3.33 2.44 6.36
C PHE A 91 3.31 0.97 5.90
N ILE A 92 2.70 0.70 4.74
CA ILE A 92 2.65 -0.64 4.14
C ILE A 92 3.46 -0.62 2.85
N ALA A 93 4.50 -1.45 2.81
CA ALA A 93 5.38 -1.57 1.65
C ALA A 93 5.56 -3.03 1.24
N SER A 94 6.04 -3.23 0.01
CA SER A 94 6.42 -4.53 -0.54
C SER A 94 7.86 -4.47 -1.03
N VAL A 95 8.64 -5.50 -0.71
CA VAL A 95 10.04 -5.63 -1.15
C VAL A 95 10.28 -7.05 -1.69
N PRO A 96 11.09 -7.23 -2.75
CA PRO A 96 11.35 -8.55 -3.31
C PRO A 96 12.10 -9.45 -2.33
N SER A 97 11.49 -10.57 -1.92
CA SER A 97 12.14 -11.67 -1.21
C SER A 97 11.15 -12.82 -0.98
N THR A 98 11.65 -13.94 -0.44
CA THR A 98 10.82 -14.92 0.27
C THR A 98 10.89 -14.63 1.76
N HIS A 99 9.85 -14.01 2.31
CA HIS A 99 9.79 -13.62 3.71
C HIS A 99 9.27 -14.78 4.57
N ARG A 100 9.96 -15.08 5.68
CA ARG A 100 9.63 -16.18 6.60
C ARG A 100 9.79 -15.75 8.06
N GLY A 101 9.15 -16.48 8.96
CA GLY A 101 9.25 -16.24 10.40
C GLY A 101 8.84 -14.80 10.75
N PRO A 102 9.64 -14.07 11.56
CA PRO A 102 9.33 -12.70 11.95
C PRO A 102 9.17 -11.71 10.78
N GLU A 103 9.77 -11.98 9.61
CA GLU A 103 9.67 -11.11 8.43
C GLU A 103 8.34 -11.29 7.68
N PHE A 104 7.61 -12.38 7.93
CA PHE A 104 6.42 -12.74 7.16
C PHE A 104 5.31 -11.68 7.24
N GLU A 105 5.19 -10.99 8.37
CA GLU A 105 4.17 -9.96 8.58
C GLU A 105 4.68 -8.52 8.34
N LYS A 106 5.90 -8.36 7.80
CA LYS A 106 6.49 -7.03 7.61
C LYS A 106 6.21 -6.40 6.25
N TRP A 107 5.67 -7.17 5.30
CA TRP A 107 5.51 -6.73 3.90
C TRP A 107 4.16 -7.11 3.29
N GLY A 108 3.76 -6.35 2.27
CA GLY A 108 2.59 -6.62 1.43
C GLY A 108 1.27 -6.77 2.20
N HIS A 109 0.38 -7.62 1.70
CA HIS A 109 -0.93 -7.87 2.31
C HIS A 109 -0.82 -8.52 3.70
N ARG A 110 0.30 -9.17 4.03
CA ARG A 110 0.54 -9.73 5.37
C ARG A 110 0.81 -8.64 6.40
N ARG A 111 1.50 -7.54 6.03
CA ARG A 111 1.60 -6.35 6.90
C ARG A 111 0.24 -5.71 7.13
N LEU A 112 -0.57 -5.59 6.07
CA LEU A 112 -1.96 -5.13 6.19
C LEU A 112 -2.74 -5.98 7.21
N ALA A 113 -2.69 -7.31 7.07
CA ALA A 113 -3.35 -8.25 7.99
C ALA A 113 -2.94 -8.02 9.45
N SER A 114 -1.64 -7.91 9.71
CA SER A 114 -1.09 -7.68 11.06
C SER A 114 -1.56 -6.35 11.65
N LEU A 115 -1.54 -5.28 10.86
CA LEU A 115 -2.01 -3.95 11.27
C LEU A 115 -3.52 -3.93 11.55
N LEU A 116 -4.33 -4.52 10.68
CA LEU A 116 -5.78 -4.61 10.88
C LEU A 116 -6.10 -5.39 12.16
N LYS A 117 -5.42 -6.53 12.39
CA LYS A 117 -5.55 -7.31 13.62
C LYS A 117 -5.17 -6.53 14.88
N LYS A 118 -4.15 -5.66 14.78
CA LYS A 118 -3.66 -4.84 15.90
C LYS A 118 -4.58 -3.65 16.21
N HIS A 119 -5.10 -2.98 15.19
CA HIS A 119 -5.73 -1.66 15.35
C HIS A 119 -7.25 -1.63 15.13
N VAL A 120 -7.83 -2.60 14.41
CA VAL A 120 -9.27 -2.60 14.13
C VAL A 120 -10.00 -3.39 15.22
N THR A 121 -10.54 -2.69 16.21
CA THR A 121 -11.31 -3.26 17.33
C THR A 121 -12.82 -3.14 17.17
N ALA A 122 -13.29 -2.36 16.20
CA ALA A 122 -14.71 -2.12 15.97
C ALA A 122 -15.45 -3.41 15.57
N PRO A 123 -16.74 -3.55 15.95
CA PRO A 123 -17.58 -4.63 15.46
C PRO A 123 -17.79 -4.45 13.95
N VAL A 124 -17.22 -5.36 13.17
CA VAL A 124 -17.42 -5.39 11.71
C VAL A 124 -18.76 -6.07 11.43
N ASP A 125 -19.63 -5.38 10.72
CA ASP A 125 -20.88 -5.92 10.22
C ASP A 125 -20.59 -6.89 9.06
N SER A 126 -21.28 -8.03 9.03
CA SER A 126 -21.17 -9.01 7.94
C SER A 126 -21.60 -8.45 6.57
N SER A 127 -22.27 -7.30 6.54
CA SER A 127 -22.61 -6.55 5.33
C SER A 127 -21.42 -5.83 4.69
N TRP A 128 -20.30 -5.67 5.39
CA TRP A 128 -19.16 -4.92 4.89
C TRP A 128 -18.45 -5.66 3.76
N ASN A 129 -18.09 -4.91 2.72
CA ASN A 129 -17.41 -5.45 1.55
C ASN A 129 -15.95 -4.98 1.52
N ILE A 130 -15.08 -5.80 0.94
CA ILE A 130 -13.75 -5.37 0.52
C ILE A 130 -13.88 -4.74 -0.86
N LEU A 131 -13.37 -3.53 -1.01
CA LEU A 131 -13.28 -2.82 -2.27
C LEU A 131 -11.82 -2.61 -2.65
N ALA A 132 -11.38 -3.22 -3.74
CA ALA A 132 -10.07 -2.96 -4.32
C ALA A 132 -10.24 -2.04 -5.54
N GLN A 133 -9.45 -0.98 -5.62
CA GLN A 133 -9.36 -0.14 -6.80
C GLN A 133 -7.91 -0.14 -7.28
N CYS A 134 -7.70 -0.38 -8.56
CA CYS A 134 -6.37 -0.45 -9.16
C CYS A 134 -6.40 -0.04 -10.64
N SER A 135 -5.22 0.23 -11.21
CA SER A 135 -5.02 0.54 -12.62
C SER A 135 -4.44 -0.64 -13.41
N SER A 136 -4.08 -1.75 -12.77
CA SER A 136 -3.43 -2.89 -13.41
C SER A 136 -3.89 -4.20 -12.77
N ILE A 137 -4.01 -5.25 -13.60
CA ILE A 137 -4.42 -6.59 -13.15
C ILE A 137 -3.39 -7.64 -13.58
N GLY A 138 -2.81 -8.32 -12.58
CA GLY A 138 -1.90 -9.44 -12.77
C GLY A 138 -2.61 -10.79 -12.96
N SER A 139 -1.81 -11.86 -13.04
CA SER A 139 -2.30 -13.24 -13.06
C SER A 139 -2.70 -13.67 -11.64
N LEU A 140 -4.00 -13.88 -11.41
CA LEU A 140 -4.57 -14.15 -10.08
C LEU A 140 -4.77 -15.64 -9.77
N GLY A 141 -4.52 -16.50 -10.76
CA GLY A 141 -4.73 -17.94 -10.66
C GLY A 141 -5.96 -18.45 -11.41
N PRO A 142 -6.12 -19.78 -11.51
CA PRO A 142 -7.18 -20.39 -12.31
C PRO A 142 -8.59 -20.17 -11.75
N GLU A 143 -8.71 -19.90 -10.45
CA GLU A 143 -9.97 -19.68 -9.74
C GLU A 143 -9.82 -18.61 -8.64
N PRO A 144 -10.91 -17.97 -8.18
CA PRO A 144 -10.84 -16.86 -7.22
C PRO A 144 -10.08 -17.21 -5.94
N GLU A 145 -10.28 -18.41 -5.42
CA GLU A 145 -9.73 -18.91 -4.16
C GLU A 145 -8.22 -19.16 -4.21
N ALA A 146 -7.63 -19.27 -5.42
CA ALA A 146 -6.21 -19.50 -5.60
C ALA A 146 -5.34 -18.40 -4.96
N TRP A 147 -5.85 -17.17 -4.91
CA TRP A 147 -5.13 -16.05 -4.29
C TRP A 147 -6.05 -14.91 -3.82
N MET A 148 -6.86 -14.35 -4.71
CA MET A 148 -7.64 -13.14 -4.46
C MET A 148 -8.71 -13.33 -3.36
N CYS A 149 -9.57 -14.34 -3.51
CA CYS A 149 -10.58 -14.70 -2.51
C CYS A 149 -10.05 -15.66 -1.43
N GLY A 150 -8.84 -16.19 -1.62
CA GLY A 150 -8.11 -16.96 -0.61
C GLY A 150 -7.34 -16.06 0.35
N GLU A 151 -6.01 -15.99 0.17
CA GLU A 151 -5.11 -15.32 1.11
C GLU A 151 -5.28 -13.80 1.18
N LEU A 152 -5.57 -13.13 0.06
CA LEU A 152 -5.69 -11.68 0.01
C LEU A 152 -6.94 -11.22 0.76
N ARG A 153 -8.11 -11.80 0.43
CA ARG A 153 -9.37 -11.55 1.14
C ARG A 153 -9.24 -11.84 2.64
N SER A 154 -8.63 -12.96 2.99
CA SER A 154 -8.41 -13.33 4.40
C SER A 154 -7.56 -12.28 5.14
N SER A 155 -6.56 -11.73 4.45
CA SER A 155 -5.70 -10.67 5.01
C SER A 155 -6.44 -9.35 5.19
N MET A 156 -7.26 -8.95 4.21
CA MET A 156 -8.05 -7.71 4.26
C MET A 156 -9.25 -7.78 5.21
N ALA A 157 -9.66 -8.99 5.62
CA ALA A 157 -10.74 -9.22 6.57
C ALA A 157 -10.27 -9.33 8.04
N GLN A 158 -8.98 -9.18 8.33
CA GLN A 158 -8.46 -9.27 9.70
C GLN A 158 -8.99 -8.16 10.61
N ARG A 159 -9.09 -8.47 11.91
CA ARG A 159 -9.47 -7.53 12.99
C ARG A 159 -9.09 -8.09 14.36
N ALA A 160 -9.05 -7.24 15.37
CA ALA A 160 -8.71 -7.63 16.74
C ALA A 160 -9.75 -8.60 17.32
N GLY A 161 -9.29 -9.62 18.05
CA GLY A 161 -10.16 -10.59 18.76
C GLY A 161 -10.95 -11.56 17.88
N ALA A 162 -10.80 -11.49 16.56
CA ALA A 162 -11.49 -12.36 15.61
C ALA A 162 -10.78 -13.71 15.42
N SER A 163 -11.53 -14.81 15.56
CA SER A 163 -11.14 -16.11 15.01
C SER A 163 -11.68 -16.25 13.58
N ILE A 164 -10.82 -16.61 12.62
CA ILE A 164 -11.17 -16.79 11.20
C ILE A 164 -12.23 -17.91 11.02
N ALA A 165 -12.23 -18.91 11.89
CA ALA A 165 -13.07 -20.11 11.77
C ALA A 165 -14.59 -19.86 11.96
N LEU A 166 -14.99 -18.68 12.46
CA LEU A 166 -16.38 -18.36 12.80
C LEU A 166 -16.97 -17.23 11.93
N GLN A 167 -16.32 -16.85 10.83
CA GLN A 167 -16.70 -15.65 10.07
C GLN A 167 -17.12 -15.96 8.63
N SER A 168 -18.27 -15.44 8.23
CA SER A 168 -18.58 -15.24 6.82
C SER A 168 -17.60 -14.21 6.26
N LEU A 169 -16.76 -14.60 5.30
CA LEU A 169 -15.82 -13.68 4.68
C LEU A 169 -16.57 -12.61 3.86
N PRO A 170 -16.15 -11.34 3.92
CA PRO A 170 -16.80 -10.25 3.19
C PRO A 170 -16.73 -10.49 1.67
N GLN A 171 -17.68 -9.92 0.92
CA GLN A 171 -17.57 -9.95 -0.54
C GLN A 171 -16.35 -9.13 -0.98
N PHE A 172 -15.68 -9.61 -2.02
CA PHE A 172 -14.58 -8.89 -2.65
C PHE A 172 -15.11 -8.23 -3.91
N LYS A 173 -14.88 -6.93 -4.08
CA LYS A 173 -15.32 -6.15 -5.24
C LYS A 173 -14.14 -5.38 -5.79
N VAL A 174 -14.08 -5.24 -7.11
CA VAL A 174 -12.97 -4.56 -7.79
C VAL A 174 -13.50 -3.45 -8.68
N ILE A 175 -12.96 -2.24 -8.49
CA ILE A 175 -13.18 -1.12 -9.41
C ILE A 175 -12.00 -1.08 -10.37
N TYR A 176 -12.29 -1.31 -11.65
CA TYR A 176 -11.35 -1.20 -12.75
C TYR A 176 -12.08 -0.60 -13.96
N PRO A 177 -11.47 0.36 -14.70
CA PRO A 177 -12.17 1.05 -15.78
C PRO A 177 -12.68 0.11 -16.87
N SER A 178 -13.95 0.26 -17.24
CA SER A 178 -14.51 -0.43 -18.40
C SER A 178 -14.04 0.23 -19.71
N PHE A 179 -14.22 -0.46 -20.84
CA PHE A 179 -14.00 0.12 -22.17
C PHE A 179 -14.73 1.45 -22.34
N ARG A 180 -16.00 1.54 -21.91
CA ARG A 180 -16.81 2.77 -22.02
C ARG A 180 -16.22 3.91 -21.17
N ASN A 181 -15.71 3.60 -19.97
CA ASN A 181 -15.07 4.62 -19.13
C ASN A 181 -13.83 5.20 -19.82
N VAL A 182 -12.99 4.34 -20.41
CA VAL A 182 -11.77 4.78 -21.10
C VAL A 182 -12.12 5.56 -22.38
N ALA A 183 -12.99 5.00 -23.23
CA ALA A 183 -13.38 5.61 -24.49
C ALA A 183 -14.05 6.99 -24.32
N SER A 184 -14.72 7.21 -23.18
CA SER A 184 -15.39 8.48 -22.85
C SER A 184 -14.55 9.38 -21.92
N SER A 185 -13.31 8.99 -21.61
CA SER A 185 -12.40 9.78 -20.76
C SER A 185 -11.78 10.94 -21.54
N ILE A 186 -11.12 11.87 -20.84
CA ILE A 186 -10.47 13.04 -21.45
C ILE A 186 -9.41 12.63 -22.49
N ASP A 187 -8.61 11.60 -22.18
CA ASP A 187 -7.57 11.09 -23.08
C ASP A 187 -8.12 10.06 -24.10
N GLY A 188 -9.42 9.77 -24.08
CA GLY A 188 -10.05 8.73 -24.88
C GLY A 188 -9.35 7.38 -24.76
N LEU A 189 -9.22 6.65 -25.86
CA LEU A 189 -8.57 5.33 -25.89
C LEU A 189 -7.07 5.37 -25.53
N LEU A 190 -6.39 6.50 -25.70
CA LEU A 190 -4.98 6.65 -25.31
C LEU A 190 -4.81 6.57 -23.80
N GLY A 191 -5.82 6.97 -23.03
CA GLY A 191 -5.87 6.78 -21.58
C GLY A 191 -5.79 5.31 -21.15
N GLY A 192 -6.11 4.37 -22.03
CA GLY A 192 -5.97 2.93 -21.77
C GLY A 192 -4.51 2.47 -21.66
N GLY A 193 -3.53 3.24 -22.16
CA GLY A 193 -2.11 2.87 -22.13
C GLY A 193 -1.53 2.73 -20.73
N CYS A 194 -2.10 3.44 -19.74
CA CYS A 194 -1.71 3.35 -18.34
C CYS A 194 -2.58 2.36 -17.52
N LEU A 195 -3.44 1.58 -18.20
CA LEU A 195 -4.33 0.59 -17.59
C LEU A 195 -3.96 -0.84 -18.00
N PRO A 196 -2.77 -1.36 -17.67
CA PRO A 196 -2.32 -2.64 -18.19
C PRO A 196 -3.13 -3.82 -17.65
N TYR A 197 -3.96 -4.39 -18.51
CA TYR A 197 -4.59 -5.70 -18.33
C TYR A 197 -4.66 -6.42 -19.68
N SER A 198 -3.72 -7.34 -19.90
CA SER A 198 -3.56 -7.98 -21.21
C SER A 198 -4.64 -9.05 -21.46
N MET A 199 -5.01 -9.24 -22.73
CA MET A 199 -5.90 -10.34 -23.14
C MET A 199 -5.34 -11.72 -22.71
N LYS A 200 -4.01 -11.92 -22.81
CA LYS A 200 -3.34 -13.17 -22.38
C LYS A 200 -3.49 -13.45 -20.89
N THR A 201 -3.50 -12.40 -20.06
CA THR A 201 -3.79 -12.53 -18.63
C THR A 201 -5.27 -12.83 -18.43
N HIS A 202 -6.14 -12.05 -19.08
CA HIS A 202 -7.58 -12.16 -18.95
C HIS A 202 -8.13 -13.56 -19.27
N THR A 203 -7.69 -14.17 -20.38
CA THR A 203 -8.18 -15.50 -20.80
C THR A 203 -7.89 -16.60 -19.79
N LYS A 204 -6.86 -16.45 -18.94
CA LYS A 204 -6.53 -17.40 -17.87
C LYS A 204 -7.39 -17.24 -16.61
N GLN A 205 -8.15 -16.15 -16.50
CA GLN A 205 -8.92 -15.78 -15.31
C GLN A 205 -10.24 -15.08 -15.65
N ALA A 206 -10.98 -15.59 -16.64
CA ALA A 206 -12.24 -14.98 -17.08
C ALA A 206 -13.27 -14.82 -15.93
N TRP A 207 -13.18 -15.67 -14.90
CA TRP A 207 -13.94 -15.57 -13.66
C TRP A 207 -13.86 -14.19 -12.99
N PHE A 208 -12.76 -13.46 -13.19
CA PHE A 208 -12.49 -12.15 -12.58
C PHE A 208 -13.55 -11.10 -12.91
N THR A 209 -14.18 -11.20 -14.09
CA THR A 209 -15.22 -10.26 -14.53
C THR A 209 -16.43 -10.20 -13.61
N LYS A 210 -16.73 -11.29 -12.88
CA LYS A 210 -17.82 -11.36 -11.91
C LYS A 210 -17.61 -10.46 -10.68
N TYR A 211 -16.39 -9.98 -10.48
CA TYR A 211 -16.00 -9.16 -9.33
C TYR A 211 -15.86 -7.68 -9.67
N LEU A 212 -15.93 -7.32 -10.95
CA LEU A 212 -15.87 -5.93 -11.42
C LEU A 212 -17.16 -5.17 -11.05
N GLN A 213 -17.03 -3.91 -10.67
CA GLN A 213 -18.14 -2.99 -10.37
C GLN A 213 -18.26 -1.89 -11.43
#